data_AF-A0A819IHL6-F1
#
_entry.id   AF-A0A819IHL6-F1
#
_cell.length_a   1.000
_cell.length_b   1.000
_cell.length_c   1.000
_cell.angle_alpha   90.00
_cell.angle_beta   90.00
_cell.angle_gamma   90.00
#
_symmetry.space_group_name_H-M   'P 1'
#
loop_
_entity.id
_entity.type
_entity.pdbx_description
1 polymer ?
#
loop_
_entity_poly.entity_id
_entity_poly.type
_entity_poly.pdbx_seq_one_letter_code
_entity_poly.pdbx_strand_id
1 'polypeptide(L)'
;MTNELKNEEFVLSTRPSDQSEIKSAWKLQSCPMPTITNDNEFIIKTLFVSVDPYLSSGLKKSALGGDTNAIGSVQISGLVGRVIESKNSDIPVDTIVTGRFGWRKYILANGTEPRFRIVQKSTEKNTIYDNIGSSTAIGVLGMPSQTAYYGILSVANTQPSDVLVVSGAAGAVGTIAGQIAKKIRGAQKVIGIAGGQKKCDYLVNELGFDAAIDYKEYNTKEKMVNRLKELAPEGITQYFDNTGGFVTDAVFDIIKRHGKIIICGQISTYNNSEEDPSKINIYPNYLAKTIYRGLSILGFVCGDFIHRNEEEFYKDMPVWLNEGTIKFQETFVDGFENLPRAYEMLFTGENIGKVVVRV
;
A
#
# COMPACT_ATOMS: atom_id res chain seq x y z
N MET A 1 -1.57 -42.66 17.01
CA MET A 1 -1.16 -41.67 16.01
C MET A 1 -2.09 -40.47 16.17
N THR A 2 -1.72 -39.55 17.04
CA THR A 2 -2.41 -38.25 17.15
C THR A 2 -2.24 -37.53 15.82
N ASN A 3 -3.34 -37.26 15.13
CA ASN A 3 -3.35 -36.33 14.00
C ASN A 3 -2.93 -34.97 14.57
N GLU A 4 -1.63 -34.69 14.62
CA GLU A 4 -1.15 -33.34 14.88
C GLU A 4 -1.81 -32.44 13.84
N LEU A 5 -2.68 -31.54 14.32
CA LEU A 5 -3.22 -30.46 13.50
C LEU A 5 -2.01 -29.77 12.85
N LYS A 6 -1.95 -29.77 11.52
CA LYS A 6 -0.86 -29.14 10.77
C LYS A 6 -1.23 -27.69 10.49
N ASN A 7 -0.34 -26.77 10.82
CA ASN A 7 -0.39 -25.39 10.37
C ASN A 7 0.31 -25.29 9.01
N GLU A 8 0.06 -24.20 8.29
CA GLU A 8 0.69 -23.92 7.00
C GLU A 8 1.29 -22.52 7.00
N GLU A 9 2.44 -22.39 6.35
CA GLU A 9 3.17 -21.13 6.24
C GLU A 9 3.83 -20.95 4.88
N PHE A 10 4.06 -19.69 4.51
CA PHE A 10 4.88 -19.34 3.36
C PHE A 10 6.27 -18.88 3.81
N VAL A 11 7.29 -19.55 3.29
CA VAL A 11 8.70 -19.15 3.46
C VAL A 11 9.27 -18.64 2.15
N LEU A 12 10.23 -17.72 2.24
CA LEU A 12 11.04 -17.32 1.10
C LEU A 12 11.93 -18.51 0.67
N SER A 13 11.66 -19.11 -0.48
CA SER A 13 12.43 -20.24 -1.01
C SER A 13 13.58 -19.81 -1.92
N THR A 14 13.35 -18.83 -2.77
CA THR A 14 14.31 -18.37 -3.78
C THR A 14 14.23 -16.85 -3.92
N ARG A 15 15.31 -16.23 -4.39
CA ARG A 15 15.29 -14.83 -4.78
C ARG A 15 14.92 -14.76 -6.26
N PRO A 16 13.79 -14.12 -6.63
CA PRO A 16 13.41 -14.04 -8.02
C PRO A 16 14.42 -13.18 -8.76
N SER A 17 14.92 -13.69 -9.89
CA SER A 17 15.80 -12.93 -10.78
C SER A 17 14.98 -11.78 -11.37
N ASP A 18 13.86 -12.06 -12.03
CA ASP A 18 12.94 -11.11 -12.67
C ASP A 18 11.47 -11.21 -12.18
N GLN A 19 10.53 -10.54 -12.86
CA GLN A 19 9.12 -10.55 -12.49
C GLN A 19 8.44 -11.92 -12.68
N SER A 20 8.86 -12.71 -13.67
CA SER A 20 8.26 -14.01 -13.99
C SER A 20 8.53 -15.06 -12.90
N GLU A 21 9.62 -14.89 -12.15
CA GLU A 21 10.00 -15.79 -11.04
C GLU A 21 9.37 -15.43 -9.69
N ILE A 22 8.65 -14.31 -9.59
CA ILE A 22 8.10 -13.83 -8.31
C ILE A 22 7.16 -14.86 -7.67
N LYS A 23 6.36 -15.56 -8.48
CA LYS A 23 5.40 -16.54 -7.98
C LYS A 23 6.07 -17.72 -7.28
N SER A 24 7.27 -18.10 -7.73
CA SER A 24 8.05 -19.20 -7.16
C SER A 24 9.01 -18.75 -6.04
N ALA A 25 9.06 -17.44 -5.74
CA ALA A 25 9.87 -16.90 -4.65
C ALA A 25 9.45 -17.43 -3.29
N TRP A 26 8.16 -17.72 -3.10
CA TRP A 26 7.65 -18.30 -1.86
C TRP A 26 7.20 -19.74 -2.03
N LYS A 27 7.47 -20.54 -1.01
CA LYS A 27 7.04 -21.94 -0.91
C LYS A 27 6.08 -22.10 0.25
N LEU A 28 4.92 -22.70 -0.03
CA LEU A 28 4.00 -23.19 0.98
C LEU A 28 4.57 -24.45 1.63
N GLN A 29 4.59 -24.50 2.96
CA GLN A 29 5.02 -25.68 3.71
C GLN A 29 4.17 -25.89 4.96
N SER A 30 4.14 -27.13 5.44
CA SER A 30 3.53 -27.45 6.74
C SER A 30 4.47 -27.08 7.88
N CYS A 31 3.90 -26.57 8.97
CA CYS A 31 4.59 -26.36 10.23
C CYS A 31 3.73 -26.85 11.42
N PRO A 32 4.31 -27.10 12.61
CA PRO A 32 3.54 -27.47 13.79
C PRO A 32 2.52 -26.39 14.17
N MET A 33 1.41 -26.79 14.78
CA MET A 33 0.51 -25.81 15.40
C MET A 33 1.21 -25.07 16.54
N PRO A 34 1.03 -23.75 16.65
CA PRO A 34 1.52 -23.01 17.80
C PRO A 34 0.81 -23.51 19.08
N THR A 35 1.51 -23.43 20.20
CA THR A 35 0.96 -23.72 21.54
C THR A 35 1.24 -22.55 22.45
N ILE A 36 0.32 -22.26 23.37
CA ILE A 36 0.51 -21.22 24.37
C ILE A 36 1.37 -21.78 25.51
N THR A 37 2.50 -21.11 25.78
CA THR A 37 3.46 -21.52 26.80
C THR A 37 3.52 -20.55 27.98
N ASN A 38 3.25 -19.26 27.73
CA ASN A 38 3.39 -18.18 28.72
C ASN A 38 2.05 -17.48 28.97
N ASP A 39 1.99 -16.71 30.06
CA ASP A 39 0.89 -15.78 30.30
C ASP A 39 0.92 -14.65 29.26
N ASN A 40 -0.25 -14.04 28.98
CA ASN A 40 -0.45 -12.99 27.97
C ASN A 40 -0.28 -13.43 26.50
N GLU A 41 0.04 -14.70 26.23
CA GLU A 41 0.05 -15.25 24.89
C GLU A 41 -1.35 -15.65 24.40
N PHE A 42 -1.55 -15.61 23.09
CA PHE A 42 -2.78 -16.01 22.42
C PHE A 42 -2.51 -16.54 21.01
N ILE A 43 -3.41 -17.38 20.49
CA ILE A 43 -3.35 -17.92 19.14
C ILE A 43 -4.33 -17.17 18.25
N ILE A 44 -3.82 -16.64 17.15
CA ILE A 44 -4.58 -15.96 16.10
C ILE A 44 -4.82 -16.95 14.96
N LYS A 45 -6.06 -17.09 14.50
CA LYS A 45 -6.40 -17.64 13.19
C LYS A 45 -6.46 -16.50 12.17
N THR A 46 -5.63 -16.57 11.13
CA THR A 46 -5.58 -15.57 10.06
C THR A 46 -6.90 -15.56 9.29
N LEU A 47 -7.44 -14.36 9.04
CA LEU A 47 -8.66 -14.16 8.24
C LEU A 47 -8.36 -13.46 6.93
N PHE A 48 -7.53 -12.41 6.97
CA PHE A 48 -7.20 -11.58 5.83
C PHE A 48 -5.74 -11.20 5.83
N VAL A 49 -5.06 -11.28 4.68
CA VAL A 49 -3.66 -10.91 4.54
C VAL A 49 -3.51 -9.75 3.55
N SER A 50 -2.75 -8.75 3.96
CA SER A 50 -2.38 -7.61 3.13
C SER A 50 -1.29 -8.00 2.16
N VAL A 51 -1.52 -7.74 0.88
CA VAL A 51 -0.51 -7.90 -0.16
C VAL A 51 -0.16 -6.52 -0.72
N ASP A 52 1.10 -6.13 -0.56
CA ASP A 52 1.58 -4.77 -0.80
C ASP A 52 2.85 -4.77 -1.68
N PRO A 53 3.07 -3.74 -2.52
CA PRO A 53 4.25 -3.65 -3.37
C PRO A 53 5.58 -3.66 -2.62
N TYR A 54 5.61 -3.15 -1.38
CA TYR A 54 6.83 -3.07 -0.58
C TYR A 54 7.42 -4.44 -0.25
N LEU A 55 6.66 -5.53 -0.36
CA LEU A 55 7.16 -6.88 -0.08
C LEU A 55 8.35 -7.25 -1.00
N SER A 56 8.51 -6.56 -2.13
CA SER A 56 9.69 -6.66 -3.02
C SER A 56 11.01 -6.41 -2.30
N SER A 57 11.03 -5.52 -1.30
CA SER A 57 12.25 -5.18 -0.56
C SER A 57 12.78 -6.35 0.27
N GLY A 58 11.90 -7.26 0.68
CA GLY A 58 12.30 -8.50 1.35
C GLY A 58 12.85 -9.56 0.39
N LEU A 59 12.48 -9.49 -0.90
CA LEU A 59 12.86 -10.48 -1.91
C LEU A 59 14.23 -10.22 -2.52
N LYS A 60 14.51 -8.96 -2.89
CA LYS A 60 15.72 -8.55 -3.61
C LYS A 60 16.56 -7.58 -2.78
N LYS A 61 17.88 -7.71 -2.88
CA LYS A 61 18.82 -6.74 -2.31
C LYS A 61 18.74 -5.47 -3.14
N SER A 62 18.24 -4.38 -2.57
CA SER A 62 18.20 -3.10 -3.27
C SER A 62 19.63 -2.56 -3.47
N ALA A 63 19.87 -1.83 -4.56
CA ALA A 63 21.11 -1.08 -4.76
C ALA A 63 21.31 0.04 -3.72
N LEU A 64 20.24 0.43 -3.02
CA LEU A 64 20.20 1.50 -2.02
C LEU A 64 20.44 1.01 -0.58
N GLY A 65 20.65 -0.30 -0.38
CA GLY A 65 20.72 -0.91 0.94
C GLY A 65 19.34 -1.25 1.51
N GLY A 66 19.32 -2.25 2.39
CA GLY A 66 18.12 -2.82 3.02
C GLY A 66 18.31 -4.29 3.34
N ASP A 67 17.80 -4.73 4.49
CA ASP A 67 17.86 -6.13 4.90
C ASP A 67 16.90 -6.95 4.05
N THR A 68 17.45 -7.88 3.28
CA THR A 68 16.64 -8.88 2.60
C THR A 68 16.21 -9.94 3.59
N ASN A 69 14.99 -10.47 3.44
CA ASN A 69 14.56 -11.63 4.20
C ASN A 69 15.53 -12.80 3.94
N ALA A 70 15.84 -13.58 4.97
CA ALA A 70 16.66 -14.78 4.82
C ALA A 70 15.90 -15.85 4.02
N ILE A 71 16.59 -16.62 3.18
CA ILE A 71 16.00 -17.83 2.60
C ILE A 71 15.59 -18.77 3.74
N GLY A 72 14.39 -19.34 3.64
CA GLY A 72 13.76 -20.15 4.68
C GLY A 72 13.00 -19.36 5.74
N SER A 73 13.11 -18.03 5.78
CA SER A 73 12.32 -17.21 6.71
C SER A 73 10.86 -17.06 6.25
N VAL A 74 9.95 -16.99 7.21
CA VAL A 74 8.52 -16.78 6.94
C VAL A 74 8.28 -15.36 6.44
N GLN A 75 7.49 -15.24 5.38
CA GLN A 75 7.12 -13.94 4.83
C GLN A 75 6.26 -13.16 5.83
N ILE A 76 6.53 -11.86 6.03
CA ILE A 76 5.79 -11.01 6.97
C ILE A 76 5.04 -9.90 6.21
N SER A 77 3.75 -9.72 6.50
CA SER A 77 2.98 -8.56 6.05
C SER A 77 1.90 -8.17 7.07
N GLY A 78 1.11 -7.13 6.77
CA GLY A 78 -0.07 -6.81 7.57
C GLY A 78 -1.13 -7.90 7.42
N LEU A 79 -1.79 -8.29 8.51
CA LEU A 79 -2.95 -9.18 8.45
C LEU A 79 -3.96 -8.85 9.53
N VAL A 80 -5.19 -9.33 9.31
CA VAL A 80 -6.28 -9.35 10.28
C VAL A 80 -6.54 -10.80 10.65
N GLY A 81 -6.68 -11.08 11.93
CA GLY A 81 -6.99 -12.40 12.43
C GLY A 81 -7.93 -12.38 13.62
N ARG A 82 -8.47 -13.55 13.95
CA ARG A 82 -9.34 -13.78 15.10
C ARG A 82 -8.59 -14.59 16.15
N VAL A 83 -8.66 -14.16 17.40
CA VAL A 83 -8.13 -14.93 18.52
C VAL A 83 -9.00 -16.17 18.75
N ILE A 84 -8.39 -17.35 18.73
CA ILE A 84 -9.08 -18.63 18.91
C ILE A 84 -8.74 -19.32 20.24
N GLU A 85 -7.63 -18.92 20.87
CA GLU A 85 -7.19 -19.38 22.19
C GLU A 85 -6.42 -18.23 22.84
N SER A 86 -6.58 -17.98 24.14
CA SER A 86 -5.93 -16.86 24.81
C SER A 86 -5.69 -17.13 26.29
N LYS A 87 -4.48 -16.78 26.76
CA LYS A 87 -4.13 -16.56 28.18
C LYS A 87 -3.99 -15.08 28.52
N ASN A 88 -4.53 -14.20 27.68
CA ASN A 88 -4.58 -12.76 27.91
C ASN A 88 -6.02 -12.32 28.16
N SER A 89 -6.33 -11.88 29.38
CA SER A 89 -7.69 -11.46 29.76
C SER A 89 -8.18 -10.22 29.01
N ASP A 90 -7.27 -9.36 28.57
CA ASP A 90 -7.62 -8.14 27.82
C ASP A 90 -7.90 -8.41 26.34
N ILE A 91 -7.49 -9.59 25.85
CA ILE A 91 -7.65 -10.06 24.48
C ILE A 91 -8.34 -11.44 24.54
N PRO A 92 -9.64 -11.48 24.86
CA PRO A 92 -10.38 -12.73 24.95
C PRO A 92 -10.52 -13.39 23.57
N VAL A 93 -10.90 -14.67 23.58
CA VAL A 93 -11.31 -15.42 22.38
C VAL A 93 -12.38 -14.63 21.61
N ASP A 94 -12.35 -14.78 20.28
CA ASP A 94 -13.14 -14.06 19.27
C ASP A 94 -12.77 -12.58 19.05
N THR A 95 -11.78 -12.04 19.78
CA THR A 95 -11.24 -10.71 19.48
C THR A 95 -10.62 -10.69 18.09
N ILE A 96 -10.95 -9.66 17.30
CA ILE A 96 -10.33 -9.38 16.01
C ILE A 96 -9.13 -8.46 16.23
N VAL A 97 -7.98 -8.85 15.71
CA VAL A 97 -6.71 -8.13 15.85
C VAL A 97 -6.08 -7.89 14.48
N THR A 98 -5.24 -6.88 14.40
CA THR A 98 -4.40 -6.60 13.23
C THR A 98 -2.97 -6.31 13.67
N GLY A 99 -2.02 -6.50 12.76
CA GLY A 99 -0.60 -6.28 13.02
C GLY A 99 0.26 -6.81 11.89
N ARG A 100 1.57 -6.72 12.04
CA ARG A 100 2.52 -7.37 11.13
C ARG A 100 2.87 -8.74 11.67
N PHE A 101 2.45 -9.78 10.95
CA PHE A 101 2.72 -11.16 11.34
C PHE A 101 3.20 -11.98 10.14
N GLY A 102 3.68 -13.18 10.42
CA GLY A 102 4.07 -14.15 9.40
C GLY A 102 2.87 -14.65 8.60
N TRP A 103 3.08 -14.94 7.32
CA TRP A 103 2.13 -15.64 6.47
C TRP A 103 1.98 -17.07 6.97
N ARG A 104 1.06 -17.24 7.93
CA ARG A 104 0.66 -18.50 8.55
C ARG A 104 -0.86 -18.54 8.71
N LYS A 105 -1.45 -19.73 8.74
CA LYS A 105 -2.89 -19.88 9.07
C LYS A 105 -3.16 -19.67 10.56
N TYR A 106 -2.25 -20.12 11.42
CA TYR A 106 -2.30 -19.94 12.87
C TYR A 106 -1.00 -19.33 13.41
N ILE A 107 -1.10 -18.38 14.34
CA ILE A 107 0.03 -17.56 14.80
C ILE A 107 -0.02 -17.45 16.33
N LEU A 108 1.07 -17.78 17.00
CA LEU A 108 1.28 -17.41 18.41
C LEU A 108 1.66 -15.93 18.47
N ALA A 109 0.98 -15.17 19.33
CA ALA A 109 1.21 -13.75 19.51
C ALA A 109 1.11 -13.37 21.00
N ASN A 110 1.64 -12.20 21.34
CA ASN A 110 1.55 -11.63 22.69
C ASN A 110 1.15 -10.14 22.72
N GLY A 111 0.85 -9.55 21.57
CA GLY A 111 0.42 -8.16 21.45
C GLY A 111 1.57 -7.15 21.31
N THR A 112 2.82 -7.61 21.25
CA THR A 112 4.01 -6.75 21.05
C THR A 112 4.45 -6.68 19.59
N GLU A 113 3.73 -7.35 18.68
CA GLU A 113 4.07 -7.39 17.26
C GLU A 113 3.99 -5.99 16.63
N PRO A 114 4.81 -5.69 15.60
CA PRO A 114 4.81 -4.37 15.00
C PRO A 114 3.43 -3.99 14.46
N ARG A 115 2.95 -2.80 14.85
CA ARG A 115 1.61 -2.28 14.51
C ARG A 115 0.46 -3.14 15.03
N PHE A 116 0.69 -3.92 16.09
CA PHE A 116 -0.38 -4.63 16.78
C PHE A 116 -1.47 -3.66 17.24
N ARG A 117 -2.72 -4.05 17.01
CA ARG A 117 -3.91 -3.28 17.37
C ARG A 117 -5.09 -4.23 17.54
N ILE A 118 -5.90 -3.98 18.55
CA ILE A 118 -7.24 -4.57 18.66
C ILE A 118 -8.14 -3.85 17.65
N VAL A 119 -8.73 -4.61 16.73
CA VAL A 119 -9.67 -4.09 15.73
C VAL A 119 -11.07 -4.02 16.33
N GLN A 120 -11.47 -5.11 16.98
CA GLN A 120 -12.78 -5.23 17.62
C GLN A 120 -12.71 -6.32 18.69
N LYS A 121 -13.04 -6.00 19.94
CA LYS A 121 -13.19 -6.99 21.00
C LYS A 121 -14.44 -7.84 20.78
N SER A 122 -14.44 -9.08 21.26
CA SER A 122 -15.60 -9.98 21.13
C SER A 122 -16.88 -9.45 21.79
N THR A 123 -16.76 -8.52 22.74
CA THR A 123 -17.88 -7.86 23.42
C THR A 123 -18.39 -6.62 22.69
N GLU A 124 -17.63 -6.06 21.74
CA GLU A 124 -17.97 -4.82 21.05
C GLU A 124 -18.94 -5.09 19.90
N LYS A 125 -19.98 -4.25 19.80
CA LYS A 125 -20.99 -4.30 18.75
C LYS A 125 -21.24 -2.89 18.22
N ASN A 126 -21.74 -2.81 16.99
CA ASN A 126 -22.02 -1.57 16.27
C ASN A 126 -20.76 -0.70 16.07
N THR A 127 -19.62 -1.36 15.84
CA THR A 127 -18.38 -0.70 15.44
C THR A 127 -18.41 -0.38 13.94
N ILE A 128 -17.50 0.48 13.46
CA ILE A 128 -17.36 0.72 12.02
C ILE A 128 -17.07 -0.59 11.25
N TYR A 129 -16.35 -1.53 11.86
CA TYR A 129 -15.99 -2.81 11.25
C TYR A 129 -17.19 -3.75 11.07
N ASP A 130 -18.26 -3.58 11.84
CA ASP A 130 -19.52 -4.33 11.62
C ASP A 130 -20.19 -3.91 10.30
N ASN A 131 -19.97 -2.67 9.86
CA ASN A 131 -20.57 -2.13 8.63
C ASN A 131 -19.70 -2.37 7.39
N ILE A 132 -18.37 -2.19 7.53
CA ILE A 132 -17.46 -2.22 6.38
C ILE A 132 -16.53 -3.43 6.34
N GLY A 133 -16.60 -4.31 7.34
CA GLY A 133 -15.80 -5.52 7.45
C GLY A 133 -14.41 -5.29 8.05
N SER A 134 -13.89 -6.31 8.74
CA SER A 134 -12.60 -6.23 9.43
C SER A 134 -11.39 -6.18 8.48
N SER A 135 -11.51 -6.63 7.23
CA SER A 135 -10.45 -6.53 6.20
C SER A 135 -9.97 -5.09 6.03
N THR A 136 -10.85 -4.11 6.23
CA THR A 136 -10.53 -2.69 6.09
C THR A 136 -9.44 -2.22 7.05
N ALA A 137 -9.19 -2.93 8.16
CA ALA A 137 -8.10 -2.66 9.10
C ALA A 137 -6.69 -2.73 8.47
N ILE A 138 -6.54 -3.45 7.35
CA ILE A 138 -5.30 -3.53 6.55
C ILE A 138 -5.40 -2.78 5.21
N GLY A 139 -6.44 -1.96 5.04
CA GLY A 139 -6.73 -1.18 3.84
C GLY A 139 -7.11 0.25 4.19
N VAL A 140 -8.41 0.57 4.09
CA VAL A 140 -8.89 1.95 4.26
C VAL A 140 -8.74 2.48 5.69
N LEU A 141 -8.80 1.60 6.70
CA LEU A 141 -8.53 1.90 8.11
C LEU A 141 -7.14 1.39 8.55
N GLY A 142 -6.21 1.30 7.59
CA GLY A 142 -4.87 0.76 7.80
C GLY A 142 -3.76 1.57 7.16
N MET A 143 -2.56 0.97 7.11
CA MET A 143 -1.34 1.62 6.67
C MET A 143 -1.41 2.27 5.27
N PRO A 144 -2.05 1.68 4.24
CA PRO A 144 -2.12 2.33 2.93
C PRO A 144 -2.79 3.71 2.99
N SER A 145 -3.84 3.83 3.83
CA SER A 145 -4.58 5.08 3.97
C SER A 145 -3.90 6.06 4.90
N GLN A 146 -3.20 5.57 5.94
CA GLN A 146 -2.29 6.41 6.74
C GLN A 146 -1.20 7.03 5.86
N THR A 147 -0.66 6.25 4.91
CA THR A 147 0.34 6.72 3.94
C THR A 147 -0.23 7.85 3.07
N ALA A 148 -1.43 7.66 2.51
CA ALA A 148 -2.11 8.71 1.76
C ALA A 148 -2.44 9.95 2.61
N TYR A 149 -2.93 9.72 3.83
CA TYR A 149 -3.34 10.76 4.77
C TYR A 149 -2.19 11.70 5.11
N TYR A 150 -1.08 11.18 5.65
CA TYR A 150 0.06 12.03 5.99
C TYR A 150 0.82 12.53 4.77
N GLY A 151 0.87 11.72 3.70
CA GLY A 151 1.51 12.13 2.45
C GLY A 151 0.84 13.37 1.84
N ILE A 152 -0.49 13.48 1.91
CA ILE A 152 -1.22 14.66 1.42
C ILE A 152 -1.28 15.77 2.46
N LEU A 153 -1.67 15.45 3.70
CA LEU A 153 -1.97 16.47 4.70
C LEU A 153 -0.71 17.10 5.30
N SER A 154 0.32 16.29 5.57
CA SER A 154 1.55 16.74 6.22
C SER A 154 2.68 17.00 5.23
N VAL A 155 2.98 16.05 4.34
CA VAL A 155 4.17 16.12 3.47
C VAL A 155 3.93 17.03 2.28
N ALA A 156 2.89 16.76 1.49
CA ALA A 156 2.49 17.64 0.38
C ALA A 156 1.97 18.98 0.92
N ASN A 157 1.20 18.92 2.01
CA ASN A 157 0.45 20.03 2.58
C ASN A 157 -0.39 20.71 1.48
N THR A 158 -1.20 19.92 0.77
CA THR A 158 -1.98 20.32 -0.41
C THR A 158 -2.94 21.46 -0.12
N GLN A 159 -2.96 22.50 -0.95
CA GLN A 159 -3.80 23.68 -0.81
C GLN A 159 -4.89 23.71 -1.87
N PRO A 160 -5.95 24.52 -1.68
CA PRO A 160 -7.00 24.67 -2.68
C PRO A 160 -6.51 25.18 -4.05
N SER A 161 -5.36 25.86 -4.09
CA SER A 161 -4.74 26.32 -5.33
C SER A 161 -3.92 25.24 -6.07
N ASP A 162 -3.79 24.04 -5.50
CA ASP A 162 -2.90 23.03 -6.05
C ASP A 162 -3.52 22.21 -7.19
N VAL A 163 -2.69 21.94 -8.20
CA VAL A 163 -2.93 20.95 -9.25
C VAL A 163 -2.06 19.74 -8.94
N LEU A 164 -2.70 18.69 -8.44
CA LEU A 164 -2.05 17.45 -8.00
C LEU A 164 -2.15 16.37 -9.09
N VAL A 165 -1.02 15.75 -9.41
CA VAL A 165 -0.98 14.48 -10.15
C VAL A 165 -0.67 13.35 -9.19
N VAL A 166 -1.37 12.22 -9.33
CA VAL A 166 -1.13 11.00 -8.53
C VAL A 166 -0.80 9.85 -9.46
N SER A 167 0.39 9.26 -9.35
CA SER A 167 0.70 8.01 -10.06
C SER A 167 0.21 6.80 -9.29
N GLY A 168 -0.06 5.68 -9.98
CA GLY A 168 -0.68 4.50 -9.34
C GLY A 168 -2.04 4.82 -8.71
N ALA A 169 -2.78 5.77 -9.30
CA ALA A 169 -3.93 6.41 -8.66
C ALA A 169 -5.07 5.44 -8.31
N ALA A 170 -5.21 4.33 -9.04
CA ALA A 170 -6.23 3.32 -8.79
C ALA A 170 -5.81 2.22 -7.78
N GLY A 171 -4.64 2.37 -7.14
CA GLY A 171 -4.18 1.49 -6.06
C GLY A 171 -4.66 1.91 -4.66
N ALA A 172 -4.31 1.12 -3.64
CA ALA A 172 -4.73 1.35 -2.25
C ALA A 172 -4.37 2.75 -1.73
N VAL A 173 -3.13 3.22 -1.96
CA VAL A 173 -2.68 4.55 -1.52
C VAL A 173 -3.25 5.65 -2.44
N GLY A 174 -3.12 5.48 -3.75
CA GLY A 174 -3.48 6.51 -4.73
C GLY A 174 -4.96 6.90 -4.69
N THR A 175 -5.86 5.94 -4.50
CA THR A 175 -7.32 6.19 -4.46
C THR A 175 -7.70 7.05 -3.26
N ILE A 176 -7.04 6.85 -2.12
CA ILE A 176 -7.27 7.63 -0.91
C ILE A 176 -6.58 8.99 -1.01
N ALA A 177 -5.34 9.04 -1.52
CA ALA A 177 -4.57 10.28 -1.65
C ALA A 177 -5.30 11.31 -2.52
N GLY A 178 -5.80 10.90 -3.68
CA GLY A 178 -6.52 11.81 -4.57
C GLY A 178 -7.85 12.28 -3.98
N GLN A 179 -8.57 11.41 -3.25
CA GLN A 179 -9.80 11.82 -2.57
C GLN A 179 -9.54 12.79 -1.42
N ILE A 180 -8.52 12.56 -0.60
CA ILE A 180 -8.13 13.52 0.47
C ILE A 180 -7.74 14.85 -0.15
N ALA A 181 -6.91 14.85 -1.21
CA ALA A 181 -6.54 16.07 -1.90
C ALA A 181 -7.75 16.82 -2.45
N LYS A 182 -8.68 16.11 -3.12
CA LYS A 182 -9.83 16.73 -3.76
C LYS A 182 -10.91 17.17 -2.77
N LYS A 183 -11.33 16.26 -1.89
CA LYS A 183 -12.54 16.42 -1.08
C LYS A 183 -12.27 17.04 0.29
N ILE A 184 -11.08 16.83 0.85
CA ILE A 184 -10.72 17.34 2.18
C ILE A 184 -9.89 18.63 2.05
N ARG A 185 -8.90 18.65 1.15
CA ARG A 185 -8.03 19.82 0.94
C ARG A 185 -8.53 20.78 -0.13
N GLY A 186 -9.56 20.40 -0.87
CA GLY A 186 -10.17 21.25 -1.90
C GLY A 186 -9.22 21.58 -3.05
N ALA A 187 -8.26 20.72 -3.35
CA ALA A 187 -7.29 20.93 -4.42
C ALA A 187 -8.01 21.32 -5.73
N GLN A 188 -7.50 22.36 -6.40
CA GLN A 188 -8.08 22.91 -7.62
C GLN A 188 -8.33 21.79 -8.63
N LYS A 189 -7.33 20.92 -8.81
CA LYS A 189 -7.41 19.81 -9.76
C LYS A 189 -6.63 18.59 -9.26
N VAL A 190 -7.22 17.41 -9.39
CA VAL A 190 -6.57 16.13 -9.13
C VAL A 190 -6.64 15.26 -10.37
N ILE A 191 -5.46 14.90 -10.91
CA ILE A 191 -5.30 14.07 -12.10
C ILE A 191 -4.69 12.72 -11.68
N GLY A 192 -5.39 11.64 -11.96
CA GLY A 192 -4.92 10.28 -11.66
C GLY A 192 -4.23 9.63 -12.84
N ILE A 193 -3.15 8.89 -12.61
CA ILE A 193 -2.51 8.05 -13.63
C ILE A 193 -2.67 6.59 -13.21
N ALA A 194 -3.33 5.80 -14.05
CA ALA A 194 -3.63 4.38 -13.80
C ALA A 194 -3.50 3.56 -15.08
N GLY A 195 -3.47 2.23 -14.97
CA GLY A 195 -3.33 1.33 -16.13
C GLY A 195 -4.64 0.66 -16.49
N GLY A 196 -5.20 1.01 -17.64
CA GLY A 196 -6.48 0.52 -18.14
C GLY A 196 -7.63 1.52 -17.98
N GLN A 197 -8.48 1.61 -19.00
CA GLN A 197 -9.68 2.47 -19.01
C GLN A 197 -10.60 2.24 -17.81
N LYS A 198 -10.86 0.98 -17.44
CA LYS A 198 -11.70 0.63 -16.27
C LYS A 198 -11.23 1.31 -14.98
N LYS A 199 -9.92 1.45 -14.79
CA LYS A 199 -9.34 2.13 -13.63
C LYS A 199 -9.50 3.64 -13.72
N CYS A 200 -9.35 4.21 -14.91
CA CYS A 200 -9.55 5.62 -15.17
C CYS A 200 -11.00 6.03 -14.92
N ASP A 201 -11.95 5.24 -15.42
CA ASP A 201 -13.39 5.45 -15.20
C ASP A 201 -13.73 5.40 -13.71
N TYR A 202 -13.18 4.42 -12.97
CA TYR A 202 -13.37 4.34 -11.53
C TYR A 202 -12.86 5.60 -10.79
N LEU A 203 -11.69 6.12 -11.17
CA LEU A 203 -11.11 7.32 -10.56
C LEU A 203 -12.00 8.55 -10.76
N VAL A 204 -12.49 8.77 -11.99
CA VAL A 204 -13.27 9.97 -12.33
C VAL A 204 -14.71 9.82 -11.84
N ASN A 205 -15.38 8.73 -12.22
CA ASN A 205 -16.82 8.57 -12.02
C ASN A 205 -17.19 8.23 -10.58
N GLU A 206 -16.36 7.46 -9.86
CA GLU A 206 -16.68 7.02 -8.49
C GLU A 206 -15.97 7.83 -7.42
N LEU A 207 -14.70 8.16 -7.63
CA LEU A 207 -13.84 8.77 -6.61
C LEU A 207 -13.75 10.29 -6.72
N GLY A 208 -14.17 10.89 -7.84
CA GLY A 208 -14.23 12.33 -8.03
C GLY A 208 -12.90 12.98 -8.42
N PHE A 209 -11.99 12.23 -9.05
CA PHE A 209 -10.84 12.82 -9.73
C PHE A 209 -11.32 13.69 -10.90
N ASP A 210 -10.66 14.83 -11.15
CA ASP A 210 -11.02 15.73 -12.24
C ASP A 210 -10.66 15.14 -13.62
N ALA A 211 -9.64 14.29 -13.67
CA ALA A 211 -9.25 13.55 -14.86
C ALA A 211 -8.45 12.31 -14.50
N ALA A 212 -8.41 11.34 -15.41
CA ALA A 212 -7.51 10.21 -15.34
C ALA A 212 -6.81 9.96 -16.69
N ILE A 213 -5.59 9.43 -16.63
CA ILE A 213 -4.78 9.07 -17.79
C ILE A 213 -4.47 7.57 -17.72
N ASP A 214 -4.80 6.85 -18.79
CA ASP A 214 -4.34 5.48 -18.98
C ASP A 214 -2.88 5.47 -19.45
N TYR A 215 -1.93 5.17 -18.56
CA TYR A 215 -0.52 5.14 -18.94
C TYR A 215 -0.18 4.04 -19.96
N LYS A 216 -1.05 3.03 -20.15
CA LYS A 216 -0.86 1.98 -21.17
C LYS A 216 -1.13 2.52 -22.57
N GLU A 217 -2.00 3.52 -22.71
CA GLU A 217 -2.24 4.23 -23.97
C GLU A 217 -1.21 5.36 -24.17
N TYR A 218 -0.94 6.12 -23.11
CA TYR A 218 0.07 7.19 -23.08
C TYR A 218 1.43 6.65 -22.60
N ASN A 219 1.90 5.60 -23.28
CA ASN A 219 3.01 4.73 -22.86
C ASN A 219 4.42 5.26 -23.14
N THR A 220 4.55 6.53 -23.52
CA THR A 220 5.85 7.19 -23.68
C THR A 220 5.88 8.49 -22.91
N LYS A 221 7.08 8.93 -22.51
CA LYS A 221 7.28 10.21 -21.82
C LYS A 221 6.67 11.39 -22.59
N GLU A 222 6.88 11.46 -23.91
CA GLU A 222 6.37 12.53 -24.76
C GLU A 222 4.84 12.57 -24.77
N LYS A 223 4.18 11.41 -24.99
CA LYS A 223 2.72 11.30 -24.95
C LYS A 223 2.17 11.71 -23.58
N MET A 224 2.82 11.27 -22.51
CA MET A 224 2.44 11.62 -21.14
C MET A 224 2.57 13.12 -20.88
N VAL A 225 3.69 13.75 -21.30
CA VAL A 225 3.91 15.20 -21.20
C VAL A 225 2.81 15.97 -21.92
N ASN A 226 2.51 15.60 -23.17
CA ASN A 226 1.48 16.29 -23.96
C ASN A 226 0.11 16.17 -23.30
N ARG A 227 -0.26 14.96 -22.85
CA ARG A 227 -1.54 14.74 -22.18
C ARG A 227 -1.67 15.51 -20.87
N LEU A 228 -0.60 15.55 -20.08
CA LEU A 228 -0.60 16.31 -18.83
C LEU A 228 -0.69 17.82 -19.08
N LYS A 229 -0.07 18.36 -20.14
CA LYS A 229 -0.23 19.77 -20.53
C LYS A 229 -1.65 20.11 -20.98
N GLU A 230 -2.32 19.21 -21.69
CA GLU A 230 -3.74 19.39 -22.04
C GLU A 230 -4.63 19.45 -20.79
N LEU A 231 -4.38 18.58 -19.82
CA LEU A 231 -5.18 18.51 -18.59
C LEU A 231 -4.81 19.59 -17.57
N ALA A 232 -3.57 20.07 -17.58
CA ALA A 232 -3.06 21.12 -16.70
C ALA A 232 -2.27 22.16 -17.52
N PRO A 233 -2.95 23.00 -18.32
CA PRO A 233 -2.29 23.99 -19.19
C PRO A 233 -1.49 25.02 -18.38
N GLU A 234 -1.99 25.36 -17.20
CA GLU A 234 -1.29 26.22 -16.25
C GLU A 234 -0.16 25.49 -15.50
N GLY A 235 0.04 24.19 -15.71
CA GLY A 235 1.08 23.38 -15.08
C GLY A 235 0.68 22.71 -13.76
N ILE A 236 1.51 21.75 -13.34
CA ILE A 236 1.32 20.92 -12.14
C ILE A 236 2.03 21.57 -10.95
N THR A 237 1.40 21.64 -9.77
CA THR A 237 2.06 22.16 -8.55
C THR A 237 2.51 21.05 -7.62
N GLN A 238 1.86 19.88 -7.64
CA GLN A 238 2.19 18.75 -6.80
C GLN A 238 2.17 17.43 -7.57
N TYR A 239 3.08 16.53 -7.22
CA TYR A 239 3.11 15.16 -7.74
C TYR A 239 3.25 14.17 -6.58
N PHE A 240 2.26 13.30 -6.41
CA PHE A 240 2.32 12.18 -5.48
C PHE A 240 2.77 10.94 -6.23
N ASP A 241 4.05 10.55 -6.03
CA ASP A 241 4.70 9.50 -6.77
C ASP A 241 4.63 8.15 -6.05
N ASN A 242 3.91 7.21 -6.64
CA ASN A 242 3.87 5.80 -6.24
C ASN A 242 4.62 4.87 -7.20
N THR A 243 5.00 5.36 -8.39
CA THR A 243 5.44 4.51 -9.51
C THR A 243 6.88 4.69 -9.90
N GLY A 244 7.40 5.92 -9.92
CA GLY A 244 8.68 6.21 -10.59
C GLY A 244 8.57 6.09 -12.12
N GLY A 245 9.72 5.87 -12.76
CA GLY A 245 9.84 5.60 -14.20
C GLY A 245 9.41 6.77 -15.09
N PHE A 246 9.05 6.46 -16.34
CA PHE A 246 8.77 7.47 -17.38
C PHE A 246 7.64 8.46 -17.02
N VAL A 247 6.73 8.07 -16.12
CA VAL A 247 5.67 8.94 -15.60
C VAL A 247 6.28 10.06 -14.76
N THR A 248 7.19 9.71 -13.85
CA THR A 248 7.94 10.68 -13.06
C THR A 248 8.80 11.57 -13.96
N ASP A 249 9.49 10.99 -14.95
CA ASP A 249 10.25 11.76 -15.95
C ASP A 249 9.38 12.80 -16.68
N ALA A 250 8.16 12.41 -17.07
CA ALA A 250 7.23 13.30 -17.76
C ALA A 250 6.77 14.44 -16.84
N VAL A 251 6.42 14.15 -15.58
CA VAL A 251 5.99 15.18 -14.63
C VAL A 251 7.11 16.17 -14.31
N PHE A 252 8.35 15.70 -14.13
CA PHE A 252 9.51 16.57 -13.93
C PHE A 252 9.73 17.57 -15.06
N ASP A 253 9.33 17.25 -16.29
CA ASP A 253 9.48 18.17 -17.43
C ASP A 253 8.46 19.31 -17.42
N ILE A 254 7.35 19.19 -16.70
CA ILE A 254 6.24 20.17 -16.77
C ILE A 254 5.77 20.70 -15.41
N ILE A 255 6.28 20.15 -14.31
CA ILE A 255 5.96 20.66 -12.97
C ILE A 255 6.38 22.14 -12.85
N LYS A 256 5.50 22.95 -12.27
CA LYS A 256 5.69 24.39 -12.08
C LYS A 256 6.89 24.67 -11.19
N ARG A 257 7.43 25.88 -11.34
CA ARG A 257 8.39 26.44 -10.39
C ARG A 257 7.82 26.37 -8.98
N HIS A 258 8.65 25.99 -8.01
CA HIS A 258 8.27 25.74 -6.61
C HIS A 258 7.28 24.58 -6.40
N GLY A 259 7.13 23.71 -7.40
CA GLY A 259 6.33 22.49 -7.26
C GLY A 259 6.94 21.48 -6.29
N LYS A 260 6.07 20.63 -5.74
CA LYS A 260 6.43 19.59 -4.77
C LYS A 260 6.27 18.21 -5.36
N ILE A 261 7.25 17.34 -5.11
CA ILE A 261 7.23 15.93 -5.50
C ILE A 261 7.33 15.10 -4.22
N ILE A 262 6.29 14.33 -3.96
CA ILE A 262 6.11 13.53 -2.75
C ILE A 262 6.35 12.08 -3.15
N ILE A 263 7.51 11.55 -2.77
CA ILE A 263 7.94 10.20 -3.14
C ILE A 263 7.42 9.23 -2.08
N CYS A 264 6.36 8.51 -2.42
CA CYS A 264 5.75 7.46 -1.60
C CYS A 264 6.32 6.08 -1.95
N GLY A 265 6.57 5.81 -3.22
CA GLY A 265 7.04 4.52 -3.71
C GLY A 265 7.44 4.58 -5.18
N GLN A 266 8.11 3.54 -5.66
CA GLN A 266 8.59 3.46 -7.04
C GLN A 266 8.33 2.05 -7.61
N ILE A 267 7.06 1.63 -7.63
CA ILE A 267 6.71 0.25 -7.99
C ILE A 267 7.23 -0.19 -9.37
N SER A 268 7.43 0.74 -10.32
CA SER A 268 7.93 0.41 -11.66
C SER A 268 9.39 -0.04 -11.66
N THR A 269 10.15 0.21 -10.59
CA THR A 269 11.57 -0.14 -10.49
C THR A 269 11.80 -1.39 -9.63
N TYR A 270 10.78 -1.88 -8.91
CA TYR A 270 10.94 -2.93 -7.90
C TYR A 270 11.36 -4.30 -8.46
N ASN A 271 10.94 -4.62 -9.68
CA ASN A 271 11.18 -5.93 -10.27
C ASN A 271 12.28 -5.95 -11.33
N ASN A 272 12.87 -4.80 -11.69
CA ASN A 272 13.95 -4.72 -12.66
C ASN A 272 15.15 -5.51 -12.13
N SER A 273 15.44 -6.62 -12.80
CA SER A 273 16.58 -7.48 -12.54
C SER A 273 17.79 -6.87 -13.24
N GLU A 274 18.88 -6.68 -12.50
CA GLU A 274 20.15 -6.17 -13.06
C GLU A 274 20.06 -4.80 -13.74
N GLU A 275 19.77 -3.75 -12.96
CA GLU A 275 20.27 -2.43 -13.35
C GLU A 275 21.75 -2.36 -12.94
N ASP A 276 22.62 -2.72 -13.89
CA ASP A 276 24.02 -2.32 -13.90
C ASP A 276 24.12 -0.87 -13.39
N PRO A 277 24.85 -0.61 -12.28
CA PRO A 277 25.01 0.73 -11.74
C PRO A 277 25.47 1.78 -12.76
N SER A 278 26.14 1.36 -13.83
CA SER A 278 26.56 2.22 -14.94
C SER A 278 25.45 2.49 -15.98
N LYS A 279 24.39 1.68 -16.00
CA LYS A 279 23.13 1.90 -16.73
C LYS A 279 22.04 2.52 -15.87
N ILE A 280 22.28 2.71 -14.57
CA ILE A 280 21.57 3.71 -13.79
C ILE A 280 21.92 5.03 -14.46
N ASN A 281 21.12 5.41 -15.44
CA ASN A 281 21.00 6.80 -15.79
C ASN A 281 20.46 7.43 -14.52
N ILE A 282 21.36 7.98 -13.70
CA ILE A 282 21.05 8.62 -12.42
C ILE A 282 20.33 9.92 -12.80
N TYR A 283 19.10 9.70 -13.24
CA TYR A 283 18.04 10.62 -13.56
C TYR A 283 18.30 11.65 -14.68
N PRO A 284 17.30 11.95 -15.52
CA PRO A 284 17.36 13.07 -16.44
C PRO A 284 17.51 14.40 -15.68
N ASN A 285 18.73 14.81 -15.37
CA ASN A 285 19.09 16.11 -14.77
C ASN A 285 18.13 16.57 -13.64
N TYR A 286 17.64 15.66 -12.78
CA TYR A 286 16.64 16.03 -11.75
C TYR A 286 17.17 17.04 -10.77
N LEU A 287 18.40 16.89 -10.29
CA LEU A 287 19.01 17.88 -9.41
C LEU A 287 19.13 19.24 -10.10
N ALA A 288 19.54 19.28 -11.37
CA ALA A 288 19.58 20.52 -12.13
C ALA A 288 18.17 21.13 -12.29
N LYS A 289 17.15 20.33 -12.67
CA LYS A 289 15.75 20.79 -12.76
C LYS A 289 15.23 21.30 -11.42
N THR A 290 15.58 20.62 -10.33
CA THR A 290 15.24 21.02 -8.96
C THR A 290 15.83 22.37 -8.62
N ILE A 291 17.10 22.61 -8.95
CA ILE A 291 17.75 23.92 -8.74
C ILE A 291 17.07 24.99 -9.61
N TYR A 292 16.94 24.77 -10.92
CA TYR A 292 16.41 25.76 -11.86
C TYR A 292 14.93 26.11 -11.62
N ARG A 293 14.13 25.17 -11.11
CA ARG A 293 12.72 25.38 -10.80
C ARG A 293 12.44 25.57 -9.31
N GLY A 294 13.44 25.48 -8.44
CA GLY A 294 13.27 25.56 -6.98
C GLY A 294 12.28 24.53 -6.44
N LEU A 295 12.38 23.27 -6.88
CA LEU A 295 11.45 22.19 -6.48
C LEU A 295 11.73 21.69 -5.06
N SER A 296 10.70 21.15 -4.40
CA SER A 296 10.86 20.33 -3.20
C SER A 296 10.64 18.86 -3.55
N ILE A 297 11.62 18.01 -3.28
CA ILE A 297 11.50 16.56 -3.45
C ILE A 297 11.54 15.95 -2.05
N LEU A 298 10.43 15.32 -1.64
CA LEU A 298 10.21 14.87 -0.27
C LEU A 298 9.89 13.37 -0.29
N GLY A 299 10.85 12.56 0.17
CA GLY A 299 10.58 11.17 0.52
C GLY A 299 9.98 11.09 1.92
N PHE A 300 9.10 10.12 2.16
CA PHE A 300 8.56 9.86 3.50
C PHE A 300 8.27 8.38 3.69
N VAL A 301 8.25 7.95 4.96
CA VAL A 301 7.87 6.60 5.35
C VAL A 301 6.71 6.69 6.32
N CYS A 302 5.62 5.95 6.07
CA CYS A 302 4.43 5.98 6.94
C CYS A 302 4.73 5.63 8.40
N GLY A 303 5.80 4.88 8.65
CA GLY A 303 6.29 4.54 10.00
C GLY A 303 6.56 5.76 10.88
N ASP A 304 7.02 6.87 10.29
CA ASP A 304 7.39 8.09 11.01
C ASP A 304 6.17 8.77 11.63
N PHE A 305 4.97 8.47 11.15
CA PHE A 305 3.72 9.11 11.57
C PHE A 305 2.86 8.25 12.50
N ILE A 306 3.28 7.03 12.85
CA ILE A 306 2.47 6.10 13.65
C ILE A 306 2.03 6.72 14.99
N HIS A 307 2.91 7.50 15.61
CA HIS A 307 2.64 8.18 16.88
C HIS A 307 1.49 9.20 16.84
N ARG A 308 1.01 9.59 15.64
CA ARG A 308 -0.07 10.55 15.44
C ARG A 308 -1.42 9.89 15.12
N ASN A 309 -1.44 8.57 14.89
CA ASN A 309 -2.61 7.88 14.34
C ASN A 309 -3.86 7.97 15.23
N GLU A 310 -3.71 7.79 16.53
CA GLU A 310 -4.84 7.83 17.47
C GLU A 310 -5.48 9.21 17.55
N GLU A 311 -4.66 10.26 17.50
CA GLU A 311 -5.13 11.64 17.67
C GLU A 311 -5.61 12.29 16.37
N GLU A 312 -5.21 11.75 15.21
CA GLU A 312 -5.52 12.29 13.89
C GLU A 312 -6.24 11.27 13.00
N PHE A 313 -5.51 10.30 12.45
CA PHE A 313 -6.04 9.40 11.41
C PHE A 313 -7.30 8.63 11.85
N TYR A 314 -7.30 8.07 13.07
CA TYR A 314 -8.43 7.29 13.59
C TYR A 314 -9.59 8.16 14.10
N LYS A 315 -9.42 9.48 14.22
CA LYS A 315 -10.54 10.40 14.43
C LYS A 315 -11.20 10.78 13.11
N ASP A 316 -10.40 11.05 12.10
CA ASP A 316 -10.86 11.62 10.83
C ASP A 316 -11.41 10.55 9.87
N MET A 317 -10.64 9.49 9.62
CA MET A 317 -10.97 8.52 8.56
C MET A 317 -12.31 7.80 8.79
N PRO A 318 -12.65 7.33 10.01
CA PRO A 318 -13.96 6.73 10.25
C PRO A 318 -15.13 7.68 9.95
N VAL A 319 -14.99 8.97 10.27
CA VAL A 319 -16.02 9.99 9.98
C VAL A 319 -16.20 10.14 8.48
N TRP A 320 -15.10 10.33 7.74
CA TRP A 320 -15.17 10.51 6.28
C TRP A 320 -15.70 9.29 5.54
N LEU A 321 -15.47 8.09 6.08
CA LEU A 321 -16.06 6.85 5.55
C LEU A 321 -17.57 6.80 5.80
N ASN A 322 -18.01 7.13 7.02
CA ASN A 322 -19.43 7.11 7.37
C ASN A 322 -20.25 8.13 6.58
N GLU A 323 -19.67 9.30 6.30
CA GLU A 323 -20.28 10.35 5.47
C GLU A 323 -20.26 10.02 3.97
N GLY A 324 -19.51 8.99 3.55
CA GLY A 324 -19.30 8.66 2.14
C GLY A 324 -18.36 9.64 1.41
N THR A 325 -17.74 10.56 2.14
CA THR A 325 -16.72 11.49 1.61
C THR A 325 -15.55 10.70 1.04
N ILE A 326 -15.05 9.70 1.77
CA ILE A 326 -14.06 8.75 1.28
C ILE A 326 -14.74 7.44 0.91
N LYS A 327 -14.50 6.98 -0.33
CA LYS A 327 -14.86 5.63 -0.79
C LYS A 327 -13.62 4.76 -0.90
N PHE A 328 -13.80 3.45 -0.77
CA PHE A 328 -12.72 2.48 -0.95
C PHE A 328 -13.19 1.26 -1.74
N GLN A 329 -12.24 0.52 -2.26
CA GLN A 329 -12.49 -0.77 -2.91
C GLN A 329 -11.41 -1.77 -2.52
N GLU A 330 -11.83 -3.00 -2.24
CA GLU A 330 -10.95 -4.13 -2.01
C GLU A 330 -11.09 -5.12 -3.18
N THR A 331 -9.96 -5.60 -3.67
CA THR A 331 -9.89 -6.74 -4.58
C THR A 331 -9.52 -7.96 -3.74
N PHE A 332 -10.49 -8.84 -3.53
CA PHE A 332 -10.28 -10.08 -2.78
C PHE A 332 -9.71 -11.18 -3.68
N VAL A 333 -8.76 -11.93 -3.13
CA VAL A 333 -8.28 -13.21 -3.67
C VAL A 333 -8.53 -14.27 -2.61
N ASP A 334 -9.24 -15.33 -2.97
CA ASP A 334 -9.60 -16.39 -2.03
C ASP A 334 -8.53 -17.47 -1.93
N GLY A 335 -8.29 -17.97 -0.72
CA GLY A 335 -7.38 -19.07 -0.44
C GLY A 335 -5.98 -18.60 -0.03
N PHE A 336 -5.52 -19.12 1.11
CA PHE A 336 -4.17 -18.85 1.63
C PHE A 336 -3.08 -19.15 0.61
N GLU A 337 -3.23 -20.26 -0.12
CA GLU A 337 -2.32 -20.73 -1.16
C GLU A 337 -2.14 -19.75 -2.33
N ASN A 338 -3.07 -18.80 -2.49
CA ASN A 338 -3.03 -17.79 -3.55
C ASN A 338 -2.26 -16.52 -3.16
N LEU A 339 -1.62 -16.47 -1.99
CA LEU A 339 -0.78 -15.34 -1.56
C LEU A 339 0.29 -14.91 -2.59
N PRO A 340 1.11 -15.82 -3.17
CA PRO A 340 2.06 -15.44 -4.21
C PRO A 340 1.40 -14.89 -5.48
N ARG A 341 0.25 -15.48 -5.90
CA ARG A 341 -0.53 -15.01 -7.04
C ARG A 341 -1.07 -13.60 -6.80
N ALA A 342 -1.61 -13.34 -5.61
CA ALA A 342 -2.13 -12.03 -5.24
C ALA A 342 -1.03 -10.94 -5.31
N TYR A 343 0.21 -11.31 -5.00
CA TYR A 343 1.35 -10.39 -5.12
C TYR A 343 1.73 -10.11 -6.57
N GLU A 344 1.72 -11.13 -7.43
CA GLU A 344 1.93 -10.98 -8.88
C GLU A 344 0.91 -10.01 -9.52
N MET A 345 -0.36 -10.08 -9.09
CA MET A 345 -1.44 -9.19 -9.59
C MET A 345 -1.15 -7.69 -9.41
N LEU A 346 -0.31 -7.32 -8.43
CA LEU A 346 0.08 -5.92 -8.21
C LEU A 346 0.85 -5.33 -9.40
N PHE A 347 1.54 -6.18 -10.17
CA PHE A 347 2.39 -5.77 -11.28
C PHE A 347 1.71 -5.95 -12.65
N THR A 348 0.74 -6.86 -12.75
CA THR A 348 -0.11 -6.96 -13.96
C THR A 348 -1.19 -5.86 -13.98
N GLY A 349 -1.49 -5.31 -12.81
CA GLY A 349 -2.47 -4.24 -12.64
C GLY A 349 -3.90 -4.75 -12.83
N GLU A 350 -4.19 -6.00 -12.46
CA GLU A 350 -5.54 -6.57 -12.52
C GLU A 350 -6.46 -6.06 -11.40
N ASN A 351 -5.89 -5.57 -10.29
CA ASN A 351 -6.65 -5.11 -9.14
C ASN A 351 -7.13 -3.66 -9.26
N ILE A 352 -8.26 -3.35 -8.63
CA ILE A 352 -8.70 -1.98 -8.33
C ILE A 352 -8.76 -1.83 -6.81
N GLY A 353 -8.13 -0.78 -6.29
CA GLY A 353 -8.01 -0.58 -4.86
C GLY A 353 -7.08 -1.59 -4.18
N LYS A 354 -7.39 -1.95 -2.94
CA LYS A 354 -6.51 -2.74 -2.07
C LYS A 354 -6.62 -4.24 -2.36
N VAL A 355 -5.50 -4.91 -2.64
CA VAL A 355 -5.45 -6.38 -2.73
C VAL A 355 -5.42 -6.98 -1.34
N VAL A 356 -6.37 -7.89 -1.08
CA VAL A 356 -6.52 -8.62 0.17
C VAL A 356 -6.70 -10.10 -0.14
N VAL A 357 -5.94 -10.97 0.53
CA VAL A 357 -6.18 -12.42 0.47
C VAL A 357 -7.10 -12.82 1.62
N ARG A 358 -8.21 -13.48 1.32
CA ARG A 358 -9.13 -14.06 2.31
C ARG A 358 -8.74 -15.54 2.53
N VAL A 359 -8.48 -15.89 3.78
CA VAL A 359 -7.84 -17.16 4.19
C VAL A 359 -8.84 -18.23 4.59
#